data_AF-A0A382DBY9-F1
#
_entry.id   AF-A0A382DBY9-F1
#
_cell.length_a   1.000
_cell.length_b   1.000
_cell.length_c   1.000
_cell.angle_alpha   90.00
_cell.angle_beta   90.00
_cell.angle_gamma   90.00
#
_symmetry.space_group_name_H-M   'P 1'
#
loop_
_entity.id
_entity.type
_entity.pdbx_description
1 polymer ?
#
loop_
_entity_poly.entity_id
_entity_poly.type
_entity_poly.pdbx_seq_one_letter_code
_entity_poly.pdbx_strand_id
1 'polypeptide(L)'
;MSYKIRYIKEHLILDVDEGLWVLDTGAPASFGSVAKLEIHDQCYDITSNYMGFDNEKLSEALGENIEGLIGGDILNNYDSYWDLSLNRISFSTENMENRGNTISLVFFMGIPTLKVNLRGRSYNWFFDTGAVISYVAEQIEEWEAPVDKHDDFYPGYGNFSTEVFEDEITLGALNMKIKCGVLPSLLGMSL
;
A
#
# COMPACT_ATOMS: atom_id res chain seq x y z
N MET A 1 10.76 18.02 -3.20
CA MET A 1 11.87 17.48 -2.38
C MET A 1 12.01 15.97 -2.61
N SER A 2 13.24 15.42 -2.60
CA SER A 2 13.47 14.00 -2.92
C SER A 2 14.14 13.24 -1.77
N TYR A 3 13.57 12.09 -1.43
CA TYR A 3 13.92 11.24 -0.29
C TYR A 3 14.41 9.87 -0.77
N LYS A 4 15.08 9.14 0.12
CA LYS A 4 15.47 7.76 -0.11
C LYS A 4 14.32 6.83 0.28
N ILE A 5 14.13 5.78 -0.50
CA ILE A 5 13.28 4.64 -0.16
C ILE A 5 14.17 3.41 0.12
N ARG A 6 13.69 2.50 0.96
CA ARG A 6 14.27 1.18 1.21
C ARG A 6 13.18 0.12 1.07
N TYR A 7 13.60 -1.12 0.82
CA TYR A 7 12.73 -2.29 0.90
C TYR A 7 13.02 -3.03 2.20
N ILE A 8 12.02 -3.21 3.06
CA ILE A 8 12.11 -4.04 4.26
C ILE A 8 10.96 -5.04 4.21
N LYS A 9 11.30 -6.33 4.10
CA LYS A 9 10.33 -7.41 3.84
C LYS A 9 9.35 -7.08 2.71
N GLU A 10 9.87 -6.59 1.57
CA GLU A 10 9.11 -6.15 0.39
C GLU A 10 8.27 -4.86 0.54
N HIS A 11 8.13 -4.30 1.75
CA HIS A 11 7.43 -3.01 1.93
C HIS A 11 8.33 -1.81 1.55
N LEU A 12 7.70 -0.77 0.99
CA LEU A 12 8.35 0.48 0.64
C LEU A 12 8.48 1.38 1.88
N ILE A 13 9.72 1.69 2.25
CA ILE A 13 10.04 2.43 3.47
C ILE A 13 10.66 3.78 3.10
N LEU A 14 10.03 4.88 3.50
CA LEU A 14 10.58 6.21 3.43
C LEU A 14 11.63 6.41 4.54
N ASP A 15 12.78 6.98 4.16
CA ASP A 15 13.90 7.28 5.05
C ASP A 15 14.03 8.81 5.21
N VAL A 16 13.59 9.31 6.36
CA VAL A 16 13.55 10.73 6.74
C VAL A 16 14.26 10.94 8.08
N ASP A 17 14.44 12.20 8.48
CA ASP A 17 15.16 12.56 9.70
C ASP A 17 14.49 12.00 10.97
N GLU A 18 13.15 11.91 10.97
CA GLU A 18 12.36 11.33 12.06
C GLU A 18 12.41 9.80 12.11
N GLY A 19 12.95 9.13 11.10
CA GLY A 19 13.13 7.68 11.09
C GLY A 19 12.60 7.00 9.82
N LEU A 20 12.27 5.71 9.98
CA LEU A 20 11.82 4.84 8.90
C LEU A 20 10.31 4.69 8.93
N TRP A 21 9.65 4.97 7.80
CA TRP A 21 8.19 4.96 7.71
C TRP A 21 7.70 4.10 6.56
N VAL A 22 6.71 3.25 6.79
CA VAL A 22 6.03 2.53 5.71
C VAL A 22 5.24 3.52 4.85
N LEU A 23 5.39 3.43 3.54
CA LEU A 23 4.57 4.16 2.58
C LEU A 23 3.38 3.28 2.17
N ASP A 24 2.18 3.65 2.61
CA ASP A 24 0.98 2.84 2.44
C ASP A 24 -0.15 3.66 1.82
N THR A 25 -0.37 3.47 0.52
CA THR A 25 -1.51 4.07 -0.17
C THR A 25 -2.85 3.43 0.20
N GLY A 26 -2.84 2.20 0.73
CA GLY A 26 -4.02 1.47 1.23
C GLY A 26 -4.56 1.98 2.56
N ALA A 27 -3.76 2.72 3.33
CA ALA A 27 -4.18 3.32 4.59
C ALA A 27 -4.73 4.74 4.39
N PRO A 28 -5.93 5.08 4.91
CA PRO A 28 -6.48 6.43 4.79
C PRO A 28 -5.82 7.45 5.73
N ALA A 29 -5.10 7.00 6.77
CA ALA A 29 -4.53 7.84 7.81
C ALA A 29 -3.14 7.36 8.24
N SER A 30 -2.33 8.30 8.75
CA SER A 30 -0.97 8.06 9.23
C SER A 30 -0.93 7.86 10.75
N PHE A 31 0.01 7.05 11.22
CA PHE A 31 0.30 6.86 12.65
C PHE A 31 1.79 6.56 12.87
N GLY A 32 2.30 6.82 14.08
CA GLY A 32 3.70 6.56 14.43
C GLY A 32 4.05 6.94 15.87
N SER A 33 5.28 6.65 16.30
CA SER A 33 5.72 6.91 17.68
C SER A 33 6.07 8.37 17.98
N VAL A 34 6.43 9.16 16.96
CA VAL A 34 6.64 10.60 17.08
C VAL A 34 5.33 11.36 17.02
N ALA A 35 5.28 12.52 17.68
CA ALA A 35 4.11 13.40 17.64
C ALA A 35 4.00 14.19 16.33
N LYS A 36 5.11 14.33 15.59
CA LYS A 36 5.20 15.17 14.39
C LYS A 36 6.12 14.54 13.35
N LEU A 37 5.77 14.73 12.08
CA LEU A 37 6.55 14.31 10.92
C LEU A 37 6.65 15.46 9.92
N GLU A 38 7.85 15.74 9.43
CA GLU A 38 8.10 16.73 8.39
C GLU A 38 8.32 16.09 7.02
N ILE A 39 7.49 16.48 6.05
CA ILE A 39 7.63 16.09 4.64
C ILE A 39 7.48 17.35 3.80
N HIS A 40 8.44 17.62 2.90
CA HIS A 40 8.38 18.72 1.95
C HIS A 40 8.07 20.09 2.60
N ASP A 41 8.80 20.44 3.66
CA ASP A 41 8.61 21.65 4.46
C ASP A 41 7.19 21.80 5.08
N GLN A 42 6.40 20.72 5.11
CA GLN A 42 5.11 20.63 5.80
C GLN A 42 5.24 19.74 7.02
N CYS A 43 4.64 20.17 8.14
CA CYS A 43 4.67 19.44 9.39
C CYS A 43 3.27 18.89 9.70
N TYR A 44 3.20 17.59 9.95
CA TYR A 44 1.96 16.86 10.23
C TYR A 44 1.93 16.41 11.68
N ASP A 45 0.77 16.55 12.34
CA ASP A 45 0.55 15.93 13.65
C ASP A 45 0.25 14.44 13.45
N ILE A 46 0.96 13.60 14.18
CA ILE A 46 0.88 12.14 14.04
C ILE A 46 0.19 11.54 15.26
N THR A 47 -0.75 10.64 15.00
CA THR A 47 -1.40 9.85 16.06
C THR A 47 -0.57 8.62 16.41
N SER A 48 -0.61 8.20 17.67
CA SER A 48 0.21 7.08 18.15
C SER A 48 -0.32 5.69 17.78
N ASN A 49 -1.57 5.59 17.33
CA ASN A 49 -2.20 4.32 17.01
C ASN A 49 -3.30 4.49 15.96
N TYR A 50 -3.49 3.45 15.16
CA TYR A 50 -4.55 3.31 14.19
C TYR A 50 -5.26 1.97 14.37
N MET A 51 -6.54 1.98 14.76
CA MET A 51 -7.34 0.77 15.00
C MET A 51 -6.67 -0.25 15.96
N GLY A 52 -5.98 0.24 16.99
CA GLY A 52 -5.26 -0.61 17.95
C GLY A 52 -3.96 -1.21 17.41
N PHE A 53 -3.49 -0.75 16.24
CA PHE A 53 -2.19 -1.02 15.66
C PHE A 53 -1.28 0.20 15.86
N ASP A 54 -0.05 -0.04 16.31
CA ASP A 54 0.93 0.99 16.68
C ASP A 54 2.30 0.67 16.07
N ASN A 55 3.27 1.54 16.32
CA ASN A 55 4.63 1.41 15.80
C ASN A 55 5.37 0.17 16.36
N GLU A 56 5.07 -0.27 17.58
CA GLU A 56 5.70 -1.44 18.19
C GLU A 56 5.34 -2.71 17.41
N LYS A 57 4.06 -2.91 17.11
CA LYS A 57 3.61 -4.04 16.29
C LYS A 57 4.14 -3.99 14.87
N LEU A 58 4.21 -2.79 14.29
CA LEU A 58 4.78 -2.60 12.96
C LEU A 58 6.27 -2.96 12.92
N SER A 59 7.02 -2.52 13.93
CA SER A 59 8.45 -2.85 14.09
C SER A 59 8.67 -4.35 14.31
N GLU A 60 7.84 -5.00 15.13
CA GLU A 60 7.88 -6.45 15.34
C GLU A 60 7.62 -7.21 14.02
N ALA A 61 6.58 -6.82 13.28
CA ALA A 61 6.22 -7.43 12.01
C ALA A 61 7.34 -7.28 10.96
N LEU A 62 8.00 -6.12 10.90
CA LEU A 62 9.05 -5.85 9.92
C LEU A 62 10.44 -6.28 10.38
N GLY A 63 10.64 -6.55 11.68
CA GLY A 63 11.92 -6.95 12.26
C GLY A 63 12.97 -5.83 12.29
N GLU A 64 12.52 -4.58 12.18
CA GLU A 64 13.34 -3.37 12.11
C GLU A 64 12.67 -2.27 12.93
N ASN A 65 13.42 -1.25 13.35
CA ASN A 65 12.83 -0.11 14.07
C ASN A 65 12.09 0.81 13.09
N ILE A 66 10.76 0.70 13.07
CA ILE A 66 9.88 1.44 12.17
C ILE A 66 9.10 2.45 13.02
N GLU A 67 9.24 3.71 12.64
CA GLU A 67 8.65 4.84 13.35
C GLU A 67 7.12 4.88 13.18
N GLY A 68 6.63 4.47 12.02
CA GLY A 68 5.21 4.48 11.72
C GLY A 68 4.90 4.19 10.27
N LEU A 69 3.70 4.60 9.87
CA LEU A 69 3.14 4.43 8.55
C LEU A 69 2.53 5.74 8.07
N ILE A 70 2.83 6.09 6.82
CA ILE A 70 2.35 7.29 6.13
C ILE A 70 1.24 6.85 5.16
N GLY A 71 0.02 7.30 5.45
CA GLY A 71 -1.19 7.03 4.70
C GLY A 71 -1.63 8.16 3.78
N GLY A 72 -2.83 8.03 3.23
CA GLY A 72 -3.45 8.97 2.29
C GLY A 72 -3.69 10.37 2.84
N ASP A 73 -3.83 10.54 4.16
CA ASP A 73 -3.94 11.85 4.81
C ASP A 73 -2.70 12.73 4.61
N ILE A 74 -1.52 12.13 4.41
CA ILE A 74 -0.27 12.81 4.07
C ILE A 74 0.04 12.67 2.58
N LEU A 75 0.01 11.44 2.03
CA LEU A 75 0.40 11.15 0.64
C LEU A 75 -0.42 11.95 -0.38
N ASN A 76 -1.72 12.14 -0.14
CA ASN A 76 -2.61 12.83 -1.08
C ASN A 76 -2.41 14.36 -1.12
N ASN A 77 -1.55 14.93 -0.26
CA ASN A 77 -1.21 16.37 -0.33
C ASN A 77 -0.15 16.70 -1.39
N TYR A 78 0.40 15.67 -2.06
CA TYR A 78 1.50 15.83 -3.00
C TYR A 78 1.19 15.17 -4.33
N ASP A 79 1.74 15.76 -5.39
CA ASP A 79 2.12 14.96 -6.54
C ASP A 79 3.43 14.24 -6.19
N SER A 80 3.49 12.94 -6.46
CA SER A 80 4.60 12.09 -6.02
C SER A 80 5.15 11.24 -7.17
N TYR A 81 6.48 11.20 -7.27
CA TYR A 81 7.21 10.41 -8.26
C TYR A 81 8.06 9.35 -7.58
N TRP A 82 7.74 8.08 -7.85
CA TRP A 82 8.32 6.91 -7.20
C TRP A 82 9.29 6.23 -8.19
N ASP A 83 10.58 6.51 -8.05
CA ASP A 83 11.63 5.89 -8.86
C ASP A 83 12.26 4.73 -8.08
N LEU A 84 11.66 3.56 -8.24
CA LEU A 84 12.11 2.34 -7.59
C LEU A 84 13.48 1.87 -8.10
N SER A 85 13.86 2.24 -9.33
CA SER A 85 15.17 1.86 -9.88
C SER A 85 16.33 2.59 -9.20
N LEU A 86 16.06 3.81 -8.71
CA LEU A 86 16.98 4.63 -7.93
C LEU A 86 16.73 4.55 -6.42
N ASN A 87 15.69 3.82 -5.99
CA ASN A 87 15.23 3.78 -4.60
C ASN A 87 14.96 5.19 -4.04
N ARG A 88 14.20 6.00 -4.80
CA ARG A 88 13.85 7.37 -4.40
C ARG A 88 12.38 7.65 -4.61
N ILE A 89 11.88 8.57 -3.80
CA ILE A 89 10.60 9.24 -4.02
C ILE A 89 10.81 10.74 -4.01
N SER A 90 10.05 11.43 -4.83
CA SER A 90 10.01 12.89 -4.83
C SER A 90 8.58 13.34 -4.57
N PHE A 91 8.42 14.27 -3.64
CA PHE A 91 7.15 14.95 -3.38
C PHE A 91 7.21 16.37 -3.92
N SER A 92 6.08 16.84 -4.45
CA SER A 92 5.87 18.18 -4.98
C SER A 92 4.47 18.66 -4.61
N THR A 93 4.33 19.94 -4.29
CA THR A 93 3.02 20.60 -4.15
C THR A 93 2.52 21.19 -5.48
N GLU A 94 3.36 21.15 -6.51
CA GLU A 94 3.03 21.48 -7.90
C GLU A 94 2.87 20.21 -8.73
N ASN A 95 2.06 20.28 -9.79
CA ASN A 95 1.90 19.17 -10.73
C ASN A 95 3.24 18.77 -11.34
N MET A 96 3.57 17.50 -11.26
CA MET A 96 4.74 16.89 -11.88
C MET A 96 4.34 16.35 -13.26
N GLU A 97 4.99 16.85 -14.31
CA GLU A 97 4.82 16.26 -15.63
C GLU A 97 5.42 14.86 -15.67
N ASN A 98 4.60 13.88 -16.01
CA ASN A 98 5.05 12.50 -16.18
C ASN A 98 4.83 12.03 -17.62
N ARG A 99 5.77 11.20 -18.09
CA ARG A 99 5.66 10.48 -19.36
C ARG A 99 5.29 9.03 -19.08
N GLY A 100 4.36 8.47 -19.84
CA GLY A 100 3.99 7.06 -19.72
C GLY A 100 2.51 6.82 -19.98
N ASN A 101 2.04 5.65 -19.55
CA ASN A 101 0.63 5.29 -19.59
C ASN A 101 -0.10 5.95 -18.42
N THR A 102 -1.13 6.73 -18.71
CA THR A 102 -2.00 7.29 -17.68
C THR A 102 -3.02 6.24 -17.25
N ILE A 103 -3.06 5.96 -15.95
CA ILE A 103 -4.10 5.15 -15.31
C ILE A 103 -4.90 6.10 -14.42
N SER A 104 -6.20 6.22 -14.67
CA SER A 104 -7.07 7.06 -13.86
C SER A 104 -7.30 6.42 -12.49
N LEU A 105 -7.06 7.19 -11.44
CA LEU A 105 -7.42 6.84 -10.08
C LEU A 105 -8.76 7.48 -9.71
N VAL A 106 -9.54 6.78 -8.91
CA VAL A 106 -10.69 7.32 -8.15
C VAL A 106 -10.40 7.08 -6.68
N PHE A 107 -10.93 7.87 -5.76
CA PHE A 107 -10.69 7.68 -4.34
C PHE A 107 -11.94 7.18 -3.63
N PHE A 108 -11.77 6.17 -2.78
CA PHE A 108 -12.79 5.69 -1.86
C PHE A 108 -12.27 5.88 -0.44
N MET A 109 -12.94 6.74 0.34
CA MET A 109 -12.54 7.08 1.72
C MET A 109 -11.06 7.50 1.87
N GLY A 110 -10.49 8.17 0.86
CA GLY A 110 -9.10 8.63 0.86
C GLY A 110 -8.08 7.63 0.31
N ILE A 111 -8.50 6.40 0.01
CA ILE A 111 -7.67 5.34 -0.55
C ILE A 111 -7.82 5.37 -2.09
N PRO A 112 -6.73 5.36 -2.88
CA PRO A 112 -6.81 5.31 -4.32
C PRO A 112 -7.32 3.95 -4.79
N THR A 113 -8.18 3.99 -5.80
CA THR A 113 -8.75 2.84 -6.49
C THR A 113 -8.51 2.97 -7.98
N LEU A 114 -8.29 1.83 -8.64
CA LEU A 114 -8.04 1.76 -10.08
C LEU A 114 -8.82 0.62 -10.70
N LYS A 115 -9.09 0.75 -12.00
CA LYS A 115 -9.78 -0.30 -12.76
C LYS A 115 -8.79 -1.36 -13.22
N VAL A 116 -9.04 -2.59 -12.79
CA VAL A 116 -8.28 -3.79 -13.18
C VAL A 116 -9.18 -4.67 -14.02
N ASN A 117 -8.68 -5.19 -15.13
CA ASN A 117 -9.35 -6.30 -15.80
C ASN A 117 -8.67 -7.62 -15.43
N LEU A 118 -9.47 -8.58 -15.00
CA LEU A 118 -9.05 -9.93 -14.69
C LEU A 118 -10.01 -10.88 -15.41
N ARG A 119 -9.48 -11.78 -16.24
CA ARG A 119 -10.28 -12.78 -16.99
C ARG A 119 -11.44 -12.18 -17.79
N GLY A 120 -11.24 -10.99 -18.38
CA GLY A 120 -12.25 -10.30 -19.19
C GLY A 120 -13.36 -9.60 -18.39
N ARG A 121 -13.27 -9.58 -17.06
CA ARG A 121 -14.16 -8.81 -16.17
C ARG A 121 -13.41 -7.62 -15.59
N SER A 122 -14.10 -6.50 -15.42
CA SER A 122 -13.53 -5.27 -14.86
C SER A 122 -13.92 -5.11 -13.39
N TYR A 123 -12.93 -4.82 -12.55
CA TYR A 123 -13.04 -4.65 -11.11
C TYR A 123 -12.45 -3.30 -10.70
N ASN A 124 -12.91 -2.74 -9.57
CA ASN A 124 -12.23 -1.63 -8.92
C ASN A 124 -11.40 -2.21 -7.78
N TRP A 125 -10.09 -2.02 -7.82
CA TRP A 125 -9.16 -2.48 -6.79
C TRP A 125 -8.57 -1.29 -6.05
N PHE A 126 -8.30 -1.44 -4.76
CA PHE A 126 -7.46 -0.50 -4.04
C PHE A 126 -6.03 -0.59 -4.57
N PHE A 127 -5.41 0.55 -4.81
CA PHE A 127 -3.98 0.62 -5.08
C PHE A 127 -3.26 0.76 -3.74
N ASP A 128 -2.71 -0.33 -3.25
CA ASP A 128 -2.20 -0.48 -1.89
C ASP A 128 -0.72 -0.87 -1.95
N THR A 129 0.16 0.08 -1.61
CA THR A 129 1.62 -0.16 -1.51
C THR A 129 2.03 -0.77 -0.17
N GLY A 130 1.12 -0.82 0.81
CA GLY A 130 1.29 -1.51 2.09
C GLY A 130 1.17 -3.02 1.96
N ALA A 131 0.46 -3.53 0.96
CA ALA A 131 0.30 -4.97 0.69
C ALA A 131 1.44 -5.56 -0.17
N VAL A 132 1.98 -6.72 0.25
CA VAL A 132 3.07 -7.43 -0.47
C VAL A 132 2.55 -8.30 -1.62
N ILE A 133 1.30 -8.75 -1.54
CA ILE A 133 0.58 -9.45 -2.61
C ILE A 133 -0.76 -8.78 -2.89
N SER A 134 -1.38 -9.10 -4.02
CA SER A 134 -2.73 -8.65 -4.32
C SER A 134 -3.79 -9.47 -3.57
N TYR A 135 -4.99 -8.91 -3.45
CA TYR A 135 -6.10 -9.55 -2.76
C TYR A 135 -7.43 -9.36 -3.50
N VAL A 136 -8.26 -10.40 -3.47
CA VAL A 136 -9.67 -10.33 -3.88
C VAL A 136 -10.58 -10.68 -2.69
N ALA A 137 -11.77 -10.07 -2.64
CA ALA A 137 -12.75 -10.36 -1.59
C ALA A 137 -13.39 -11.74 -1.72
N GLU A 138 -13.50 -12.25 -2.95
CA GLU A 138 -14.07 -13.56 -3.27
C GLU A 138 -13.15 -14.31 -4.22
N GLN A 139 -13.05 -15.63 -4.03
CA GLN A 139 -12.23 -16.49 -4.88
C GLN A 139 -12.77 -16.49 -6.32
N ILE A 140 -11.85 -16.39 -7.27
CA ILE A 140 -12.15 -16.51 -8.70
C ILE A 140 -12.42 -17.99 -9.02
N GLU A 141 -13.48 -18.28 -9.76
CA GLU A 141 -13.95 -19.65 -10.03
C GLU A 141 -12.87 -20.53 -10.66
N GLU A 142 -12.03 -19.95 -11.53
CA GLU A 142 -10.95 -20.65 -12.22
C GLU A 142 -9.69 -20.90 -11.36
N TRP A 143 -9.65 -20.39 -10.14
CA TRP A 143 -8.52 -20.59 -9.22
C TRP A 143 -8.71 -21.87 -8.41
N GLU A 144 -8.34 -23.01 -9.01
CA GLU A 144 -8.54 -24.33 -8.40
C GLU A 144 -7.32 -24.85 -7.61
N ALA A 145 -6.11 -24.46 -8.02
CA ALA A 145 -4.86 -24.98 -7.46
C ALA A 145 -3.95 -23.82 -7.01
N PRO A 146 -3.78 -23.60 -5.70
CA PRO A 146 -2.90 -22.55 -5.22
C PRO A 146 -1.44 -22.88 -5.49
N VAL A 147 -0.65 -21.84 -5.78
CA VAL A 147 0.79 -21.94 -6.03
C VAL A 147 1.63 -21.71 -4.77
N ASP A 148 1.05 -21.08 -3.76
CA ASP A 148 1.72 -20.73 -2.51
C ASP A 148 0.70 -20.52 -1.38
N LYS A 149 1.20 -20.21 -0.19
CA LYS A 149 0.43 -19.76 0.97
C LYS A 149 1.10 -18.53 1.57
N HIS A 150 0.31 -17.55 1.97
CA HIS A 150 0.82 -16.30 2.54
C HIS A 150 0.14 -16.00 3.87
N ASP A 151 0.96 -15.72 4.89
CA ASP A 151 0.52 -15.24 6.18
C ASP A 151 0.63 -13.71 6.17
N ASP A 152 -0.44 -13.03 6.58
CA ASP A 152 -0.51 -11.57 6.58
C ASP A 152 -1.31 -11.06 7.78
N PHE A 153 -1.40 -9.75 7.94
CA PHE A 153 -2.07 -9.07 9.03
C PHE A 153 -2.89 -7.88 8.50
N TYR A 154 -4.11 -7.72 9.01
CA TYR A 154 -4.92 -6.52 8.73
C TYR A 154 -5.33 -5.82 10.04
N PRO A 155 -5.09 -4.50 10.19
CA PRO A 155 -5.50 -3.74 11.38
C PRO A 155 -6.99 -3.93 11.71
N GLY A 156 -7.30 -4.28 12.96
CA GLY A 156 -8.66 -4.56 13.41
C GLY A 156 -9.18 -5.98 13.14
N TYR A 157 -8.62 -6.71 12.17
CA TYR A 157 -8.92 -8.14 11.95
C TYR A 157 -7.90 -9.05 12.66
N GLY A 158 -6.62 -8.72 12.57
CA GLY A 158 -5.51 -9.53 13.09
C GLY A 158 -4.78 -10.33 12.02
N ASN A 159 -3.99 -11.32 12.47
CA ASN A 159 -3.26 -12.22 11.59
C ASN A 159 -4.24 -13.13 10.84
N PHE A 160 -3.96 -13.38 9.57
CA PHE A 160 -4.66 -14.34 8.75
C PHE A 160 -3.70 -15.05 7.81
N SER A 161 -4.20 -16.08 7.15
CA SER A 161 -3.45 -16.82 6.17
C SER A 161 -4.34 -17.11 4.98
N THR A 162 -3.78 -17.05 3.79
CA THR A 162 -4.51 -17.25 2.55
C THR A 162 -3.73 -18.13 1.57
N GLU A 163 -4.47 -18.87 0.77
CA GLU A 163 -3.95 -19.54 -0.40
C GLU A 163 -3.67 -18.50 -1.49
N VAL A 164 -2.54 -18.64 -2.18
CA VAL A 164 -2.10 -17.69 -3.21
C VAL A 164 -2.21 -18.34 -4.58
N PHE A 165 -2.80 -17.61 -5.51
CA PHE A 165 -2.94 -18.00 -6.90
C PHE A 165 -2.15 -17.04 -7.80
N GLU A 166 -1.78 -17.52 -8.98
CA GLU A 166 -1.18 -16.68 -10.03
C GLU A 166 -2.17 -16.46 -11.17
N ASP A 167 -2.30 -15.22 -11.61
CA ASP A 167 -3.12 -14.86 -12.76
C ASP A 167 -2.55 -13.64 -13.49
N GLU A 168 -3.15 -13.31 -14.63
CA GLU A 168 -2.81 -12.13 -15.41
C GLU A 168 -3.91 -11.07 -15.30
N ILE A 169 -3.50 -9.84 -14.98
CA ILE A 169 -4.37 -8.67 -15.00
C ILE A 169 -3.96 -7.70 -16.10
N THR A 170 -4.94 -6.95 -16.58
CA THR A 170 -4.73 -5.79 -17.44
C THR A 170 -5.03 -4.51 -16.67
N LEU A 171 -4.04 -3.62 -16.59
CA LEU A 171 -4.14 -2.29 -16.01
C LEU A 171 -3.84 -1.23 -17.08
N GLY A 172 -4.88 -0.58 -17.59
CA GLY A 172 -4.74 0.31 -18.75
C GLY A 172 -4.22 -0.45 -19.97
N ALA A 173 -3.01 -0.11 -20.44
CA ALA A 173 -2.33 -0.80 -21.55
C ALA A 173 -1.30 -1.85 -21.08
N LEU A 174 -1.15 -2.06 -19.77
CA LEU A 174 -0.19 -2.99 -19.19
C LEU A 174 -0.87 -4.34 -18.94
N ASN A 175 -0.18 -5.42 -19.30
CA ASN A 175 -0.53 -6.77 -18.87
C ASN A 175 0.56 -7.26 -17.92
N MET A 176 0.15 -7.80 -16.77
CA MET A 176 1.09 -8.25 -15.75
C MET A 176 0.57 -9.47 -15.00
N LYS A 177 1.50 -10.36 -14.66
CA LYS A 177 1.23 -11.46 -13.75
C LYS A 177 1.21 -10.96 -12.32
N ILE A 178 0.27 -11.46 -11.53
CA ILE A 178 0.15 -11.16 -10.11
C ILE A 178 0.14 -12.44 -9.29
N LYS A 179 0.56 -12.32 -8.04
CA LYS A 179 0.22 -13.26 -6.97
C LYS A 179 -0.94 -12.67 -6.18
N CYS A 180 -2.01 -13.44 -6.02
CA CYS A 180 -3.22 -12.95 -5.40
C CYS A 180 -3.76 -13.94 -4.36
N GLY A 181 -4.00 -13.44 -3.15
CA GLY A 181 -4.73 -14.14 -2.11
C GLY A 181 -6.22 -13.85 -2.16
N VAL A 182 -6.99 -14.64 -1.42
CA VAL A 182 -8.41 -14.37 -1.15
C VAL A 182 -8.54 -13.89 0.30
N LEU A 183 -9.17 -12.72 0.50
CA LEU A 183 -9.39 -12.19 1.84
C LEU A 183 -10.32 -13.12 2.63
N PRO A 184 -10.13 -13.25 3.95
CA PRO A 184 -11.13 -13.87 4.80
C PRO A 184 -12.50 -13.19 4.60
N SER A 185 -13.58 -13.97 4.49
CA SER A 185 -14.89 -13.44 4.06
C SER A 185 -15.40 -12.25 4.89
N LEU A 186 -15.16 -12.25 6.21
CA LEU A 186 -15.53 -11.13 7.09
C LEU A 186 -14.79 -9.85 6.73
N LEU A 187 -13.50 -9.95 6.38
CA LEU A 187 -12.69 -8.82 5.94
C LEU A 187 -13.09 -8.36 4.54
N GLY A 188 -13.28 -9.30 3.61
CA GLY A 188 -13.72 -9.01 2.24
C GLY A 188 -15.09 -8.34 2.15
N MET A 189 -16.00 -8.60 3.09
CA MET A 189 -17.30 -7.90 3.18
C MET A 189 -17.22 -6.49 3.78
N SER A 190 -16.12 -6.15 4.44
CA SER A 190 -15.94 -4.86 5.13
C SER A 190 -15.19 -3.82 4.31
N LEU A 191 -14.58 -4.23 3.20
CA LEU A 191 -13.74 -3.43 2.30
C LEU A 191 -14.43 -3.12 0.97
#